data_AF-A0A9R0T8R2-F1
#
_entry.id   AF-A0A9R0T8R2-F1
#
_cell.length_a   1.000
_cell.length_b   1.000
_cell.length_c   1.000
_cell.angle_alpha   90.00
_cell.angle_beta   90.00
_cell.angle_gamma   90.00
#
_symmetry.space_group_name_H-M   'P 1'
#
loop_
_entity.id
_entity.type
_entity.pdbx_description
1 polymer ?
#
loop_
_entity_poly.entity_id
_entity_poly.type
_entity_poly.pdbx_seq_one_letter_code
_entity_poly.pdbx_strand_id
1 'polypeptide(L)'
;MGKGGVGKSSTVNSIVGERVANVSAFQSEGLRPMMCSRTRAGFTLNIIDTPGLIEGGYINEQARFLLEKTIDVLLYVDRLDTYRMDTLDEQVIRAITNSLGKAIWRRTLVVLTHAQLSPPDGIDYNDFLARRSESLLRYIRSGAGIGKREYADFPLPIALAENSGRCKTNENGAKILPDGTPWIPNLMKEITIVVSNGSKSIHVDQKLIDGPNPNNRWKKYIPLILAVQYFFVVKGIRRAIHSDISNGKLDDWEQRYRDLVGSGNPVDQKVSSSRNPKA
;
A
#
# COMPACT_ATOMS: atom_id res chain seq x y z
N MET A 1 0.86 14.73 -0.73
CA MET A 1 1.97 13.76 -0.72
C MET A 1 2.80 13.89 -1.99
N GLY A 2 4.02 13.38 -2.00
CA GLY A 2 4.95 13.44 -3.14
C GLY A 2 6.40 13.20 -2.68
N LYS A 3 7.36 13.40 -3.60
CA LYS A 3 8.79 13.37 -3.26
C LYS A 3 9.17 14.53 -2.34
N GLY A 4 10.36 14.48 -1.74
CA GLY A 4 10.94 15.62 -1.03
C GLY A 4 11.25 16.78 -1.99
N GLY A 5 11.11 18.03 -1.54
CA GLY A 5 11.55 19.20 -2.31
C GLY A 5 10.70 19.58 -3.53
N VAL A 6 9.53 18.95 -3.71
CA VAL A 6 8.61 19.25 -4.84
C VAL A 6 7.66 20.42 -4.58
N GLY A 7 7.74 21.06 -3.41
CA GLY A 7 6.92 22.22 -3.06
C GLY A 7 5.57 21.90 -2.39
N LYS A 8 5.48 20.78 -1.66
CA LYS A 8 4.28 20.39 -0.88
C LYS A 8 3.91 21.47 0.15
N SER A 9 4.82 21.72 1.09
CA SER A 9 4.67 22.74 2.15
C SER A 9 4.47 24.15 1.59
N SER A 10 5.16 24.50 0.50
CA SER A 10 4.97 25.77 -0.21
C SER A 10 3.55 25.91 -0.77
N THR A 11 3.00 24.83 -1.32
CA THR A 11 1.63 24.82 -1.84
C THR A 11 0.61 24.95 -0.71
N VAL A 12 0.85 24.29 0.44
CA VAL A 12 0.00 24.46 1.63
C VAL A 12 0.00 25.92 2.08
N ASN A 13 1.17 26.55 2.22
CA ASN A 13 1.25 27.96 2.59
C ASN A 13 0.50 28.88 1.61
N SER A 14 0.60 28.61 0.31
CA SER A 14 -0.12 29.37 -0.72
C SER A 14 -1.64 29.19 -0.66
N ILE A 15 -2.14 27.97 -0.39
CA ILE A 15 -3.59 27.70 -0.25
C ILE A 15 -4.14 28.40 0.99
N VAL A 16 -3.41 28.32 2.11
CA VAL A 16 -3.84 28.91 3.39
C VAL A 16 -3.69 30.44 3.37
N GLY A 17 -2.70 30.96 2.63
CA GLY A 17 -2.41 32.40 2.55
C GLY A 17 -1.46 32.91 3.63
N GLU A 18 -0.78 32.02 4.35
CA GLU A 18 0.14 32.33 5.44
C GLU A 18 1.22 31.24 5.59
N ARG A 19 2.28 31.53 6.34
CA ARG A 19 3.40 30.60 6.55
C ARG A 19 3.11 29.65 7.72
N VAL A 20 2.31 28.62 7.45
CA VAL A 20 1.99 27.56 8.43
C VAL A 20 3.01 26.43 8.45
N ALA A 21 3.55 26.06 7.29
CA ALA A 21 4.52 25.00 7.12
C ALA A 21 5.92 25.56 6.87
N ASN A 22 6.93 24.92 7.46
CA ASN A 22 8.33 25.29 7.24
C ASN A 22 8.75 24.89 5.82
N VAL A 23 9.33 25.84 5.09
CA VAL A 23 9.86 25.62 3.74
C VAL A 23 11.36 25.87 3.78
N SER A 24 12.15 24.89 3.36
CA SER A 24 13.59 25.01 3.22
C SER A 24 14.04 24.50 1.86
N ALA A 25 14.99 25.18 1.25
CA ALA A 25 15.58 24.79 -0.03
C ALA A 25 16.75 23.80 0.13
N PHE A 26 17.39 23.78 1.31
CA PHE A 26 18.63 23.04 1.54
C PHE A 26 18.56 22.08 2.74
N GLN A 27 17.57 22.22 3.61
CA GLN A 27 17.37 21.30 4.73
C GLN A 27 16.39 20.22 4.32
N SER A 28 16.65 18.99 4.76
CA SER A 28 15.68 17.90 4.68
C SER A 28 14.37 18.32 5.34
N GLU A 29 13.27 17.81 4.81
CA GLU A 29 11.95 18.13 5.36
C GLU A 29 11.85 17.62 6.81
N GLY A 30 10.98 18.24 7.62
CA GLY A 30 10.72 17.74 8.97
C GLY A 30 10.20 16.29 8.91
N LEU A 31 10.51 15.46 9.90
CA LEU A 31 10.19 14.02 9.86
C LEU A 31 8.71 13.71 10.12
N ARG A 32 7.93 14.68 10.62
CA ARG A 32 6.56 14.45 11.07
C ARG A 32 5.55 15.19 10.20
N PRO A 33 4.43 14.54 9.82
CA PRO A 33 3.29 15.24 9.22
C PRO A 33 2.75 16.34 10.13
N MET A 34 2.18 17.36 9.51
CA MET A 34 1.49 18.44 10.20
C MET A 34 0.11 18.65 9.60
N MET A 35 -0.86 19.02 10.43
CA MET A 35 -2.21 19.37 10.00
C MET A 35 -2.45 20.86 10.23
N CYS A 36 -2.91 21.55 9.20
CA CYS A 36 -3.40 22.91 9.26
C CYS A 36 -4.92 22.89 9.06
N SER A 37 -5.66 23.51 9.98
CA SER A 37 -7.12 23.61 9.93
C SER A 37 -7.55 25.07 9.91
N ARG A 38 -8.40 25.45 8.96
CA ARG A 38 -8.99 26.81 8.89
C ARG A 38 -10.49 26.71 8.69
N THR A 39 -11.24 27.49 9.46
CA THR A 39 -12.70 27.50 9.40
C THR A 39 -13.18 28.88 8.94
N ARG A 40 -14.08 28.90 7.96
CA ARG A 40 -14.74 30.11 7.47
C ARG A 40 -16.17 29.80 7.07
N ALA A 41 -17.12 30.62 7.52
CA ALA A 41 -18.55 30.48 7.20
C ALA A 41 -19.10 29.05 7.44
N GLY A 42 -18.70 28.41 8.55
CA GLY A 42 -19.12 27.04 8.90
C GLY A 42 -18.44 25.92 8.10
N PHE A 43 -17.60 26.24 7.12
CA PHE A 43 -16.77 25.27 6.40
C PHE A 43 -15.38 25.17 7.03
N THR A 44 -14.91 23.96 7.30
CA THR A 44 -13.57 23.71 7.83
C THR A 44 -12.70 23.01 6.80
N LEU A 45 -11.64 23.68 6.36
CA LEU A 45 -10.60 23.12 5.50
C LEU A 45 -9.49 22.53 6.38
N ASN A 46 -9.24 21.23 6.23
CA ASN A 46 -8.12 20.54 6.86
C ASN A 46 -7.11 20.14 5.78
N ILE A 47 -5.87 20.58 5.92
CA ILE A 47 -4.77 20.25 5.01
C ILE A 47 -3.70 19.52 5.82
N ILE A 48 -3.34 18.32 5.38
CA ILE A 48 -2.25 17.54 5.97
C ILE A 48 -1.03 17.70 5.07
N ASP A 49 -0.02 18.40 5.57
CA ASP A 49 1.29 18.44 4.95
C ASP A 49 2.13 17.25 5.45
N THR A 50 2.80 16.58 4.52
CA THR A 50 3.50 15.33 4.77
C THR A 50 4.96 15.48 4.36
N PRO A 51 5.92 14.93 5.10
CA PRO A 51 7.30 14.82 4.65
C PRO A 51 7.42 14.05 3.33
N GLY A 52 8.54 14.19 2.64
CA GLY A 52 8.86 13.45 1.42
C GLY A 52 8.91 11.94 1.69
N LEU A 53 8.30 11.15 0.80
CA LEU A 53 8.15 9.71 1.01
C LEU A 53 9.45 8.89 0.81
N ILE A 54 10.53 9.48 0.30
CA ILE A 54 11.78 8.77 -0.08
C ILE A 54 12.86 8.86 1.00
N GLU A 55 12.90 9.94 1.79
CA GLU A 55 13.93 10.13 2.80
C GLU A 55 13.61 9.26 4.01
N GLY A 56 13.98 7.97 4.07
CA GLY A 56 14.22 7.26 5.34
C GLY A 56 13.15 6.33 5.93
N GLY A 57 12.28 5.70 5.12
CA GLY A 57 11.39 4.63 5.62
C GLY A 57 10.18 5.12 6.45
N TYR A 58 9.90 6.42 6.46
CA TYR A 58 8.81 7.05 7.23
C TYR A 58 7.40 6.84 6.66
N ILE A 59 7.22 5.97 5.64
CA ILE A 59 5.90 5.63 5.10
C ILE A 59 4.97 5.16 6.23
N ASN A 60 5.51 4.41 7.20
CA ASN A 60 4.75 3.91 8.32
C ASN A 60 4.36 5.02 9.31
N GLU A 61 5.23 6.00 9.58
CA GLU A 61 4.91 7.13 10.45
C GLU A 61 3.84 8.03 9.85
N GLN A 62 3.92 8.29 8.54
CA GLN A 62 2.90 9.07 7.84
C GLN A 62 1.55 8.34 7.84
N ALA A 63 1.55 7.04 7.56
CA ALA A 63 0.33 6.24 7.59
C ALA A 63 -0.30 6.24 9.00
N ARG A 64 0.51 6.10 10.06
CA ARG A 64 0.03 6.18 11.45
C ARG A 64 -0.53 7.55 11.81
N PHE A 65 0.03 8.65 11.29
CA PHE A 65 -0.54 9.98 11.50
C PHE A 65 -1.94 10.10 10.88
N LEU A 66 -2.19 9.40 9.78
CA LEU A 66 -3.47 9.39 9.10
C LEU A 66 -4.51 8.47 9.75
N LEU A 67 -4.13 7.65 10.74
CA LEU A 67 -5.03 6.72 11.41
C LEU A 67 -6.28 7.45 11.96
N GLU A 68 -7.44 6.83 11.78
CA GLU A 68 -8.78 7.34 12.12
C GLU A 68 -9.21 8.60 11.35
N LYS A 69 -8.43 9.06 10.37
CA LYS A 69 -8.78 10.20 9.52
C LYS A 69 -9.46 9.75 8.25
N THR A 70 -10.31 10.63 7.73
CA THR A 70 -10.94 10.46 6.42
C THR A 70 -10.25 11.38 5.42
N ILE A 71 -9.79 10.81 4.31
CA ILE A 71 -9.12 11.52 3.22
C ILE A 71 -10.13 11.79 2.12
N ASP A 72 -10.48 13.07 1.96
CA ASP A 72 -11.42 13.51 0.94
C ASP A 72 -10.76 13.74 -0.42
N VAL A 73 -9.51 14.21 -0.43
CA VAL A 73 -8.73 14.44 -1.65
C VAL A 73 -7.26 14.16 -1.36
N LEU A 74 -6.56 13.56 -2.32
CA LEU A 74 -5.11 13.45 -2.32
C LEU A 74 -4.52 14.46 -3.31
N LEU A 75 -3.71 15.40 -2.83
CA LEU A 75 -2.84 16.18 -3.69
C LEU A 75 -1.53 15.41 -3.89
N TYR A 76 -1.34 14.84 -5.09
CA TYR A 76 -0.05 14.27 -5.50
C TYR A 76 0.78 15.36 -6.14
N VAL A 77 1.78 15.86 -5.42
CA VAL A 77 2.58 17.02 -5.84
C VAL A 77 3.87 16.55 -6.48
N ASP A 78 4.19 17.12 -7.63
CA ASP A 78 5.44 16.92 -8.33
C ASP A 78 5.86 18.23 -9.04
N ARG A 79 7.07 18.29 -9.57
CA ARG A 79 7.62 19.48 -10.24
C ARG A 79 7.40 19.41 -11.74
N LEU A 80 6.92 20.51 -12.32
CA LEU A 80 6.79 20.65 -13.78
C LEU A 80 8.17 20.70 -14.44
N ASP A 81 9.13 21.41 -13.85
CA ASP A 81 10.50 21.62 -14.34
C ASP A 81 11.44 20.40 -14.19
N THR A 82 10.88 19.21 -14.01
CA THR A 82 11.63 17.95 -13.94
C THR A 82 11.50 17.17 -15.25
N TYR A 83 12.63 16.82 -15.86
CA TYR A 83 12.69 16.23 -17.20
C TYR A 83 12.59 14.71 -17.24
N ARG A 84 12.79 14.04 -16.11
CA ARG A 84 12.86 12.58 -16.04
C ARG A 84 12.03 12.06 -14.88
N MET A 85 11.34 10.96 -15.14
CA MET A 85 10.76 10.11 -14.12
C MET A 85 11.74 8.97 -13.85
N ASP A 86 11.95 8.62 -12.60
CA ASP A 86 12.86 7.56 -12.18
C ASP A 86 12.14 6.43 -11.44
N THR A 87 12.91 5.46 -10.97
CA THR A 87 12.38 4.35 -10.17
C THR A 87 11.92 4.80 -8.78
N LEU A 88 12.41 5.94 -8.27
CA LEU A 88 11.99 6.50 -7.00
C LEU A 88 10.57 7.07 -7.09
N ASP A 89 10.23 7.70 -8.20
CA ASP A 89 8.85 8.11 -8.48
C ASP A 89 7.88 6.95 -8.37
N GLU A 90 8.23 5.82 -9.01
CA GLU A 90 7.41 4.61 -8.95
C GLU A 90 7.28 4.06 -7.53
N GLN A 91 8.38 4.08 -6.75
CA GLN A 91 8.35 3.66 -5.34
C GLN A 91 7.43 4.53 -4.50
N VAL A 92 7.41 5.85 -4.71
CA VAL A 92 6.50 6.77 -4.02
C VAL A 92 5.05 6.47 -4.35
N ILE A 93 4.74 6.26 -5.63
CA ILE A 93 3.38 5.92 -6.08
C ILE A 93 2.94 4.58 -5.49
N ARG A 94 3.82 3.57 -5.48
CA ARG A 94 3.55 2.27 -4.87
C ARG A 94 3.35 2.38 -3.36
N ALA A 95 4.15 3.20 -2.66
CA ALA A 95 4.01 3.44 -1.23
C ALA A 95 2.63 4.02 -0.90
N ILE A 96 2.21 5.07 -1.61
CA ILE A 96 0.86 5.67 -1.45
C ILE A 96 -0.23 4.62 -1.70
N THR A 97 -0.09 3.84 -2.78
CA THR A 97 -1.06 2.80 -3.14
C THR A 97 -1.14 1.70 -2.09
N ASN A 98 -0.01 1.31 -1.51
CA ASN A 98 0.03 0.29 -0.46
C ASN A 98 -0.57 0.80 0.85
N SER A 99 -0.37 2.07 1.20
CA SER A 99 -0.83 2.65 2.45
C SER A 99 -2.29 3.13 2.44
N LEU A 100 -2.78 3.64 1.31
CA LEU A 100 -4.13 4.22 1.19
C LEU A 100 -5.06 3.41 0.27
N GLY A 101 -4.54 2.36 -0.35
CA GLY A 101 -5.26 1.52 -1.31
C GLY A 101 -5.40 2.18 -2.69
N LYS A 102 -5.62 1.36 -3.72
CA LYS A 102 -5.81 1.83 -5.10
C LYS A 102 -6.95 2.85 -5.26
N ALA A 103 -7.98 2.78 -4.43
CA ALA A 103 -9.14 3.66 -4.51
C ALA A 103 -8.81 5.14 -4.28
N ILE A 104 -7.71 5.47 -3.58
CA ILE A 104 -7.29 6.86 -3.35
C ILE A 104 -7.08 7.62 -4.67
N TRP A 105 -6.63 6.93 -5.72
CA TRP A 105 -6.35 7.52 -7.02
C TRP A 105 -7.60 8.03 -7.75
N ARG A 106 -8.80 7.61 -7.35
CA ARG A 106 -10.06 8.21 -7.83
C ARG A 106 -10.29 9.61 -7.27
N ARG A 107 -9.64 9.92 -6.14
CA ARG A 107 -9.70 11.19 -5.42
C ARG A 107 -8.36 11.92 -5.44
N THR A 108 -7.51 11.61 -6.40
CA THR A 108 -6.22 12.29 -6.57
C THR A 108 -6.32 13.44 -7.55
N LEU A 109 -5.84 14.61 -7.14
CA LEU A 109 -5.47 15.71 -8.01
C LEU A 109 -3.94 15.73 -8.13
N VAL A 110 -3.43 15.68 -9.35
CA VAL A 110 -2.00 15.81 -9.62
C VAL A 110 -1.67 17.29 -9.69
N VAL A 111 -0.74 17.76 -8.86
CA VAL A 111 -0.33 19.17 -8.79
C VAL A 111 1.10 19.30 -9.29
N LEU A 112 1.30 20.04 -10.39
CA LEU A 112 2.62 20.34 -10.93
C LEU A 112 3.06 21.74 -10.49
N THR A 113 4.08 21.80 -9.63
CA THR A 113 4.66 23.05 -9.14
C THR A 113 5.69 23.61 -10.13
N HIS A 114 6.19 24.83 -9.88
CA HIS A 114 7.13 25.52 -10.78
C HIS A 114 6.51 25.80 -12.16
N ALA A 115 5.22 26.12 -12.18
CA ALA A 115 4.45 26.29 -13.40
C ALA A 115 4.82 27.53 -14.22
N GLN A 116 5.63 28.46 -13.70
CA GLN A 116 6.12 29.61 -14.47
C GLN A 116 7.52 29.38 -15.07
N LEU A 117 7.87 28.12 -15.33
CA LEU A 117 9.12 27.79 -16.02
C LEU A 117 9.12 28.29 -17.47
N SER A 118 10.31 28.51 -18.00
CA SER A 118 10.54 28.69 -19.44
C SER A 118 11.18 27.40 -19.98
N PRO A 119 10.49 26.62 -20.84
CA PRO A 119 11.02 25.33 -21.29
C PRO A 119 12.36 25.50 -22.00
N PRO A 120 13.32 24.57 -21.83
CA PRO A 120 14.58 24.60 -22.56
C PRO A 120 14.35 24.31 -24.05
N ASP A 121 15.39 24.54 -24.85
CA ASP A 121 15.46 24.18 -26.28
C ASP A 121 14.38 24.81 -27.18
N GLY A 122 13.74 25.88 -26.70
CA GLY A 122 12.69 26.59 -27.46
C GLY A 122 11.39 25.78 -27.61
N ILE A 123 11.18 24.75 -26.77
CA ILE A 123 9.95 23.95 -26.77
C ILE A 123 8.78 24.84 -26.31
N ASP A 124 7.62 24.70 -26.97
CA ASP A 124 6.41 25.39 -26.52
C ASP A 124 5.99 24.94 -25.12
N TYR A 125 5.48 25.87 -24.32
CA TYR A 125 5.07 25.59 -22.94
C TYR A 125 4.00 24.50 -22.85
N ASN A 126 3.01 24.50 -23.75
CA ASN A 126 1.93 23.52 -23.72
C ASN A 126 2.42 22.14 -24.15
N ASP A 127 3.32 22.08 -25.13
CA ASP A 127 3.96 20.81 -25.54
C ASP A 127 4.80 20.22 -24.40
N PHE A 128 5.56 21.06 -23.70
CA PHE A 128 6.34 20.64 -22.54
C PHE A 128 5.43 20.11 -21.42
N LEU A 129 4.38 20.86 -21.09
CA LEU A 129 3.38 20.47 -20.12
C LEU A 129 2.71 19.15 -20.48
N ALA A 130 2.29 18.98 -21.72
CA ALA A 130 1.62 17.77 -22.20
C ALA A 130 2.52 16.53 -22.04
N ARG A 131 3.77 16.61 -22.52
CA ARG A 131 4.75 15.50 -22.41
C ARG A 131 5.06 15.15 -20.96
N ARG A 132 5.28 16.16 -20.12
CA ARG A 132 5.57 15.98 -18.69
C ARG A 132 4.40 15.34 -17.95
N SER A 133 3.19 15.81 -18.25
CA SER A 133 1.93 15.31 -17.69
C SER A 133 1.66 13.87 -18.10
N GLU A 134 1.76 13.56 -19.39
CA GLU A 134 1.54 12.20 -19.91
C GLU A 134 2.52 11.20 -19.29
N SER A 135 3.79 11.58 -19.22
CA SER A 135 4.83 10.75 -18.59
C SER A 135 4.48 10.48 -17.11
N LEU A 136 4.11 11.51 -16.34
CA LEU A 136 3.73 11.36 -14.94
C LEU A 136 2.52 10.44 -14.77
N LEU A 137 1.45 10.69 -15.52
CA LEU A 137 0.21 9.92 -15.44
C LEU A 137 0.45 8.45 -15.78
N ARG A 138 1.34 8.15 -16.74
CA ARG A 138 1.75 6.78 -17.06
C ARG A 138 2.43 6.09 -15.87
N TYR A 139 3.33 6.78 -15.18
CA TYR A 139 3.98 6.25 -13.98
C TYR A 139 2.98 6.05 -12.84
N ILE A 140 2.10 7.02 -12.60
CA ILE A 140 1.03 6.90 -11.59
C ILE A 140 0.18 5.67 -11.88
N ARG A 141 -0.32 5.52 -13.11
CA ARG A 141 -1.15 4.38 -13.50
C ARG A 141 -0.42 3.05 -13.32
N SER A 142 0.85 2.97 -13.72
CA SER A 142 1.66 1.75 -13.56
C SER A 142 1.89 1.42 -12.07
N GLY A 143 2.38 2.38 -11.29
CA GLY A 143 2.71 2.18 -9.87
C GLY A 143 1.47 1.95 -9.00
N ALA A 144 0.32 2.49 -9.39
CA ALA A 144 -0.97 2.27 -8.74
C ALA A 144 -1.67 0.97 -9.17
N GLY A 145 -1.12 0.25 -10.15
CA GLY A 145 -1.74 -0.95 -10.70
C GLY A 145 -3.08 -0.67 -11.41
N ILE A 146 -3.23 0.50 -12.03
CA ILE A 146 -4.40 0.89 -12.82
C ILE A 146 -4.23 0.37 -14.25
N GLY A 147 -5.06 -0.60 -14.64
CA GLY A 147 -5.05 -1.13 -16.00
C GLY A 147 -5.70 -0.16 -16.98
N LYS A 148 -5.35 -0.29 -18.28
CA LYS A 148 -5.92 0.56 -19.36
C LYS A 148 -7.44 0.60 -19.39
N ARG A 149 -8.11 -0.51 -19.03
CA ARG A 149 -9.58 -0.61 -18.98
C ARG A 149 -10.21 0.22 -17.87
N GLU A 150 -9.44 0.54 -16.83
CA GLU A 150 -9.91 1.30 -15.67
C GLU A 150 -9.63 2.79 -15.78
N TYR A 151 -9.00 3.27 -16.87
CA TYR A 151 -8.57 4.68 -16.96
C TYR A 151 -9.73 5.67 -16.80
N ALA A 152 -10.93 5.30 -17.24
CA ALA A 152 -12.13 6.12 -17.05
C ALA A 152 -12.53 6.26 -15.56
N ASP A 153 -12.26 5.24 -14.74
CA ASP A 153 -12.56 5.24 -13.30
C ASP A 153 -11.52 6.04 -12.48
N PHE A 154 -10.38 6.37 -13.09
CA PHE A 154 -9.24 7.05 -12.46
C PHE A 154 -8.80 8.25 -13.31
N PRO A 155 -9.56 9.37 -13.27
CA PRO A 155 -9.38 10.50 -14.19
C PRO A 155 -8.04 11.22 -14.01
N LEU A 156 -7.50 11.27 -12.78
CA LEU A 156 -6.22 11.92 -12.44
C LEU A 156 -6.07 13.33 -13.05
N PRO A 157 -6.99 14.27 -12.75
CA PRO A 157 -6.87 15.64 -13.25
C PRO A 157 -5.56 16.29 -12.81
N ILE A 158 -5.12 17.29 -13.57
CA ILE A 158 -3.87 18.03 -13.34
C ILE A 158 -4.19 19.48 -13.04
N ALA A 159 -3.59 20.00 -11.97
CA ALA A 159 -3.57 21.41 -11.64
C ALA A 159 -2.11 21.93 -11.62
N LEU A 160 -1.94 23.19 -11.97
CA LEU A 160 -0.64 23.87 -11.97
C LEU A 160 -0.53 24.80 -10.78
N ALA A 161 0.68 24.91 -10.20
CA ALA A 161 0.95 25.78 -9.07
C ALA A 161 2.27 26.53 -9.23
N GLU A 162 2.27 27.83 -8.93
CA GLU A 162 3.49 28.64 -8.87
C GLU A 162 3.61 29.33 -7.50
N ASN A 163 4.38 28.69 -6.62
CA ASN A 163 4.54 29.13 -5.24
C ASN A 163 5.52 30.30 -5.09
N SER A 164 6.36 30.57 -6.09
CA SER A 164 7.36 31.64 -6.04
C SER A 164 6.74 32.98 -5.67
N GLY A 165 7.45 33.76 -4.85
CA GLY A 165 7.12 35.17 -4.61
C GLY A 165 7.28 36.03 -5.87
N ARG A 166 7.99 35.53 -6.89
CA ARG A 166 8.18 36.17 -8.20
C ARG A 166 7.17 35.72 -9.25
N CYS A 167 6.13 35.00 -8.84
CA CYS A 167 5.02 34.68 -9.72
C CYS A 167 4.41 35.97 -10.28
N LYS A 168 4.13 35.99 -11.58
CA LYS A 168 3.42 37.10 -12.22
C LYS A 168 2.06 37.27 -11.55
N THR A 169 1.63 38.51 -11.41
CA THR A 169 0.32 38.84 -10.87
C THR A 169 -0.49 39.62 -11.90
N ASN A 170 -1.80 39.44 -11.87
CA ASN A 170 -2.72 40.28 -12.64
C ASN A 170 -3.00 41.59 -11.90
N GLU A 171 -3.83 42.46 -12.49
CA GLU A 171 -4.21 43.77 -11.93
C GLU A 171 -4.87 43.67 -10.55
N ASN A 172 -5.50 42.54 -10.24
CA ASN A 172 -6.13 42.27 -8.94
C ASN A 172 -5.15 41.69 -7.91
N GLY A 173 -3.85 41.60 -8.23
CA GLY A 173 -2.82 41.02 -7.38
C GLY A 173 -2.85 39.49 -7.29
N ALA A 174 -3.69 38.80 -8.08
CA ALA A 174 -3.75 37.35 -8.07
C ALA A 174 -2.58 36.76 -8.85
N LYS A 175 -1.94 35.71 -8.30
CA LYS A 175 -0.87 34.96 -8.95
C LYS A 175 -1.39 34.20 -10.17
N ILE A 176 -0.80 34.44 -11.33
CA ILE A 176 -1.22 33.88 -12.63
C ILE A 176 -0.16 32.99 -13.27
N LEU A 177 -0.63 32.01 -14.04
CA LEU A 177 0.18 31.13 -14.88
C LEU A 177 0.55 31.81 -16.22
N PRO A 178 1.41 31.19 -17.05
CA PRO A 178 1.76 31.75 -18.37
C PRO A 178 0.58 32.02 -19.31
N ASP A 179 -0.52 31.28 -19.15
CA ASP A 179 -1.77 31.45 -19.90
C ASP A 179 -2.71 32.52 -19.30
N GLY A 180 -2.31 33.19 -18.21
CA GLY A 180 -3.12 34.17 -17.50
C GLY A 180 -4.05 33.60 -16.42
N THR A 181 -4.10 32.28 -16.26
CA THR A 181 -5.00 31.62 -15.30
C THR A 181 -4.59 31.92 -13.85
N PRO A 182 -5.48 32.44 -12.99
CA PRO A 182 -5.21 32.58 -11.56
C PRO A 182 -5.18 31.20 -10.90
N TRP A 183 -3.98 30.75 -10.51
CA TRP A 183 -3.78 29.33 -10.21
C TRP A 183 -4.36 28.88 -8.86
N ILE A 184 -4.39 29.75 -7.85
CA ILE A 184 -4.95 29.39 -6.52
C ILE A 184 -6.47 29.13 -6.60
N PRO A 185 -7.29 30.04 -7.17
CA PRO A 185 -8.71 29.75 -7.42
C PRO A 185 -8.91 28.51 -8.30
N ASN A 186 -8.10 28.34 -9.34
CA ASN A 186 -8.20 27.18 -10.22
C ASN A 186 -7.90 25.87 -9.47
N LEU A 187 -6.87 25.84 -8.64
CA LEU A 187 -6.53 24.69 -7.80
C LEU A 187 -7.69 24.32 -6.86
N MET A 188 -8.31 25.31 -6.20
CA MET A 188 -9.45 25.07 -5.31
C MET A 188 -10.69 24.58 -6.06
N LYS A 189 -10.91 25.07 -7.29
CA LYS A 189 -11.95 24.58 -8.18
C LYS A 189 -11.73 23.10 -8.52
N GLU A 190 -10.53 22.72 -8.94
CA GLU A 190 -10.19 21.33 -9.27
C GLU A 190 -10.32 20.40 -8.05
N ILE A 191 -9.90 20.84 -6.86
CA ILE A 191 -10.13 20.09 -5.61
C ILE A 191 -11.63 19.82 -5.41
N THR A 192 -12.47 20.84 -5.60
CA THR A 192 -13.93 20.71 -5.43
C THR A 192 -14.53 19.73 -6.43
N ILE A 193 -14.05 19.75 -7.69
CA ILE A 193 -14.47 18.80 -8.73
C ILE A 193 -14.12 17.37 -8.33
N VAL A 194 -12.89 17.14 -7.86
CA VAL A 194 -12.44 15.79 -7.44
C VAL A 194 -13.23 15.29 -6.24
N VAL A 195 -13.49 16.13 -5.24
CA VAL A 195 -14.31 15.77 -4.07
C VAL A 195 -15.75 15.43 -4.49
N SER A 196 -16.27 16.10 -5.51
CA SER A 196 -17.66 15.97 -5.97
C SER A 196 -17.87 14.89 -7.05
N ASN A 197 -16.85 14.10 -7.40
CA ASN A 197 -16.90 13.16 -8.51
C ASN A 197 -17.68 11.84 -8.24
N GLY A 198 -18.34 11.74 -7.08
CA GLY A 198 -19.16 10.57 -6.69
C GLY A 198 -18.39 9.37 -6.14
N SER A 199 -17.05 9.36 -6.21
CA SER A 199 -16.25 8.35 -5.51
C SER A 199 -16.36 8.52 -3.99
N LYS A 200 -15.99 7.49 -3.19
CA LYS A 200 -16.03 7.57 -1.72
C LYS A 200 -14.71 8.06 -1.13
N SER A 201 -14.77 8.82 -0.04
CA SER A 201 -13.60 9.20 0.73
C SER A 201 -12.95 7.97 1.37
N ILE A 202 -11.65 8.08 1.65
CA ILE A 202 -10.87 6.97 2.21
C ILE A 202 -10.78 7.16 3.71
N HIS A 203 -11.50 6.34 4.48
CA HIS A 203 -11.28 6.25 5.92
C HIS A 203 -10.06 5.38 6.20
N VAL A 204 -9.08 5.93 6.90
CA VAL A 204 -7.82 5.25 7.19
C VAL A 204 -7.96 4.49 8.51
N ASP A 205 -8.18 3.18 8.41
CA ASP A 205 -8.19 2.28 9.55
C ASP A 205 -6.88 1.49 9.66
N GLN A 206 -6.68 0.81 10.79
CA GLN A 206 -5.48 0.00 11.03
C GLN A 206 -5.32 -1.11 9.98
N LYS A 207 -6.43 -1.67 9.47
CA LYS A 207 -6.42 -2.71 8.43
C LYS A 207 -5.89 -2.19 7.10
N LEU A 208 -6.21 -0.95 6.74
CA LEU A 208 -5.71 -0.29 5.53
C LEU A 208 -4.20 -0.06 5.64
N ILE A 209 -3.72 0.38 6.80
CA ILE A 209 -2.29 0.62 7.06
C ILE A 209 -1.47 -0.68 7.07
N ASP A 210 -1.95 -1.70 7.79
CA ASP A 210 -1.26 -3.00 7.89
C ASP A 210 -1.26 -3.76 6.56
N GLY A 211 -2.16 -3.37 5.65
CA GLY A 211 -2.32 -3.98 4.34
C GLY A 211 -2.83 -5.43 4.39
N PRO A 212 -2.98 -6.07 3.22
CA PRO A 212 -3.39 -7.47 3.17
C PRO A 212 -2.29 -8.37 3.74
N ASN A 213 -2.53 -8.96 4.91
CA ASN A 213 -1.58 -9.88 5.57
C ASN A 213 -1.14 -10.99 4.60
N PRO A 214 0.17 -11.07 4.23
CA PRO A 214 0.66 -12.04 3.25
C PRO A 214 0.43 -13.49 3.69
N ASN A 215 0.37 -13.73 5.01
CA ASN A 215 0.11 -15.04 5.58
C ASN A 215 -1.33 -15.54 5.29
N ASN A 216 -2.29 -14.65 5.04
CA ASN A 216 -3.66 -15.07 4.68
C ASN A 216 -3.79 -15.55 3.22
N ARG A 217 -2.86 -15.19 2.33
CA ARG A 217 -2.94 -15.54 0.90
C ARG A 217 -2.78 -17.05 0.69
N TRP A 218 -1.87 -17.68 1.43
CA TRP A 218 -1.63 -19.13 1.37
C TRP A 218 -2.59 -19.95 2.25
N LYS A 219 -3.20 -19.34 3.27
CA LYS A 219 -4.20 -20.00 4.13
C LYS A 219 -5.39 -20.57 3.35
N LYS A 220 -5.79 -19.94 2.25
CA LYS A 220 -6.86 -20.46 1.37
C LYS A 220 -6.51 -21.80 0.71
N TYR A 221 -5.23 -22.11 0.57
CA TYR A 221 -4.75 -23.36 -0.03
C TYR A 221 -4.44 -24.44 1.01
N ILE A 222 -4.48 -24.13 2.32
CA ILE A 222 -4.28 -25.12 3.38
C ILE A 222 -5.22 -26.34 3.24
N PRO A 223 -6.53 -26.19 2.96
CA PRO A 223 -7.42 -27.34 2.78
C PRO A 223 -7.00 -28.22 1.59
N LEU A 224 -6.52 -27.60 0.51
CA LEU A 224 -6.05 -28.30 -0.68
C LEU A 224 -4.76 -29.08 -0.38
N ILE A 225 -3.80 -28.46 0.31
CA ILE A 225 -2.53 -29.08 0.72
C ILE A 225 -2.81 -30.26 1.67
N LEU A 226 -3.71 -30.10 2.63
CA LEU A 226 -4.11 -31.17 3.55
C LEU A 226 -4.82 -32.31 2.82
N ALA A 227 -5.67 -32.01 1.83
CA ALA A 227 -6.30 -33.04 1.00
C ALA A 227 -5.24 -33.83 0.20
N VAL A 228 -4.27 -33.15 -0.42
CA VAL A 228 -3.17 -33.81 -1.14
C VAL A 228 -2.36 -34.70 -0.18
N GLN A 229 -1.95 -34.20 0.99
CA GLN A 229 -1.25 -35.01 1.99
C GLN A 229 -2.07 -36.24 2.43
N TYR A 230 -3.38 -36.07 2.66
CA TYR A 230 -4.24 -37.17 3.06
C TYR A 230 -4.37 -38.25 1.97
N PHE A 231 -4.65 -37.85 0.73
CA PHE A 231 -4.90 -38.80 -0.37
C PHE A 231 -3.64 -39.47 -0.89
N PHE A 232 -2.50 -38.77 -0.94
CA PHE A 232 -1.28 -39.29 -1.56
C PHE A 232 -0.26 -39.83 -0.57
N VAL A 233 -0.23 -39.33 0.67
CA VAL A 233 0.72 -39.79 1.70
C VAL A 233 0.03 -40.69 2.71
N VAL A 234 -0.99 -40.18 3.41
CA VAL A 234 -1.64 -40.92 4.51
C VAL A 234 -2.35 -42.17 4.02
N LYS A 235 -3.08 -42.09 2.89
CA LYS A 235 -3.71 -43.28 2.27
C LYS A 235 -2.69 -44.32 1.81
N GLY A 236 -1.53 -43.90 1.31
CA GLY A 236 -0.45 -44.80 0.90
C GLY A 236 0.16 -45.53 2.09
N ILE A 237 0.52 -44.80 3.14
CA ILE A 237 1.05 -45.35 4.39
C ILE A 237 0.03 -46.30 5.03
N ARG A 238 -1.24 -45.92 5.10
CA ARG A 238 -2.30 -46.77 5.68
C ARG A 238 -2.47 -48.08 4.91
N ARG A 239 -2.35 -48.06 3.58
CA ARG A 239 -2.38 -49.27 2.75
C ARG A 239 -1.16 -50.14 2.98
N ALA A 240 0.04 -49.56 3.08
CA ALA A 240 1.26 -50.30 3.39
C ALA A 240 1.15 -50.99 4.77
N ILE A 241 0.72 -50.26 5.80
CA ILE A 241 0.49 -50.83 7.15
C ILE A 241 -0.55 -51.96 7.11
N HIS A 242 -1.68 -51.78 6.40
CA HIS A 242 -2.67 -52.86 6.27
C HIS A 242 -2.13 -54.07 5.52
N SER A 243 -1.30 -53.85 4.48
CA SER A 243 -0.65 -54.92 3.74
C SER A 243 0.36 -55.67 4.61
N ASP A 244 1.09 -54.98 5.49
CA ASP A 244 2.04 -55.59 6.42
C ASP A 244 1.32 -56.40 7.50
N ILE A 245 0.18 -55.90 8.00
CA ILE A 245 -0.67 -56.63 8.94
C ILE A 245 -1.31 -57.86 8.28
N SER A 246 -1.77 -57.76 7.03
CA SER A 246 -2.38 -58.89 6.31
C SER A 246 -1.36 -59.92 5.81
N ASN A 247 -0.14 -59.46 5.51
CA ASN A 247 0.98 -60.32 5.10
C ASN A 247 1.86 -60.72 6.28
N GLY A 248 1.44 -60.42 7.51
CA GLY A 248 2.10 -60.81 8.74
C GLY A 248 2.25 -62.33 8.81
N LYS A 249 3.35 -62.83 8.26
CA LYS A 249 3.98 -64.04 8.77
C LYS A 249 4.28 -63.76 10.24
N LEU A 250 3.87 -64.68 11.11
CA LEU A 250 4.22 -64.70 12.53
C LEU A 250 5.66 -64.21 12.70
N ASP A 251 5.88 -63.26 13.61
CA ASP A 251 7.21 -62.72 13.87
C ASP A 251 8.20 -63.87 14.16
N ASP A 252 9.46 -63.73 13.73
CA ASP A 252 10.51 -64.77 13.91
C ASP A 252 10.63 -65.23 15.38
N TRP A 253 10.32 -64.35 16.35
CA TRP A 253 10.29 -64.71 17.76
C TRP A 253 9.04 -65.48 18.18
N GLU A 254 7.87 -65.26 17.57
CA GLU A 254 6.65 -66.06 17.79
C GLU A 254 6.79 -67.46 17.19
N GLN A 255 7.45 -67.58 16.03
CA GLN A 255 7.81 -68.88 15.46
C GLN A 255 8.82 -69.61 16.34
N ARG A 256 9.90 -68.95 16.78
CA ARG A 256 10.86 -69.56 17.72
C ARG A 256 10.22 -69.93 19.07
N TYR A 257 9.28 -69.13 19.58
CA TYR A 257 8.56 -69.45 20.81
C TYR A 257 7.65 -70.67 20.63
N ARG A 258 6.94 -70.79 19.49
CA ARG A 258 6.15 -71.98 19.17
C ARG A 258 7.01 -73.23 18.98
N ASP A 259 8.19 -73.09 18.39
CA ASP A 259 9.15 -74.18 18.21
C ASP A 259 9.80 -74.61 19.54
N LEU A 260 10.02 -73.67 20.47
CA LEU A 260 10.56 -73.94 21.81
C LEU A 260 9.55 -74.58 22.77
N VAL A 261 8.28 -74.18 22.69
CA VAL A 261 7.24 -74.60 23.66
C VAL A 261 6.42 -75.78 23.14
N GLY A 262 6.55 -76.13 21.85
CA GLY A 262 5.75 -77.17 21.21
C GLY A 262 4.28 -76.75 21.08
N SER A 263 3.57 -77.29 20.10
CA SER A 263 2.17 -76.94 19.82
C SER A 263 1.22 -77.42 20.95
N GLY A 264 1.17 -76.68 22.06
CA GLY A 264 0.24 -76.90 23.16
C GLY A 264 -0.48 -75.60 23.51
N ASN A 265 -1.81 -75.62 23.47
CA ASN A 265 -2.66 -74.49 23.88
C ASN A 265 -2.41 -74.14 25.36
N PRO A 266 -2.18 -72.86 25.72
CA PRO A 266 -1.81 -72.46 27.08
C PRO A 266 -3.00 -72.30 28.05
N VAL A 267 -4.10 -73.04 27.88
CA VAL A 267 -5.33 -72.84 28.68
C VAL A 267 -5.53 -73.86 29.82
N ASP A 268 -4.87 -75.01 29.83
CA ASP A 268 -5.15 -76.06 30.83
C ASP A 268 -3.97 -76.37 31.78
N GLN A 269 -3.32 -75.35 32.35
CA GLN A 269 -2.51 -75.52 33.56
C GLN A 269 -2.84 -74.47 34.62
N LYS A 270 -4.08 -74.51 35.10
CA LYS A 270 -4.39 -74.15 36.48
C LYS A 270 -5.03 -75.37 37.12
N VAL A 271 -4.34 -75.97 38.10
CA VAL A 271 -4.88 -76.47 39.38
C VAL A 271 -3.82 -77.32 40.08
N SER A 272 -3.73 -77.10 41.40
CA SER A 272 -2.95 -77.81 42.43
C SER A 272 -1.47 -77.41 42.51
N SER A 273 -0.86 -77.15 43.68
CA SER A 273 -1.31 -77.01 45.07
C SER A 273 -0.09 -76.44 45.83
N SER A 274 -0.24 -75.31 46.51
CA SER A 274 -0.28 -75.20 47.99
C SER A 274 1.05 -75.32 48.75
N ARG A 275 1.27 -74.31 49.63
CA ARG A 275 2.03 -74.29 50.90
C ARG A 275 3.56 -74.14 50.80
N ASN A 276 4.11 -72.97 51.15
CA ASN A 276 4.55 -72.50 52.50
C ASN A 276 5.85 -73.17 52.99
N PRO A 277 6.64 -72.59 53.94
CA PRO A 277 6.90 -71.17 54.24
C PRO A 277 8.41 -70.87 54.54
N LYS A 278 8.73 -69.56 54.65
CA LYS A 278 9.76 -68.89 55.49
C LYS A 278 11.19 -69.49 55.58
N ALA A 279 12.19 -68.66 55.26
CA ALA A 279 12.91 -67.81 56.21
C ALA A 279 13.73 -66.76 55.44
#